data_AF-A0A972Y1L7-F1
#
_entry.id   AF-A0A972Y1L7-F1
#
_cell.length_a   1.000
_cell.length_b   1.000
_cell.length_c   1.000
_cell.angle_alpha   90.00
_cell.angle_beta   90.00
_cell.angle_gamma   90.00
#
_symmetry.space_group_name_H-M   'P 1'
#
loop_
_entity.id
_entity.type
_entity.pdbx_description
1 polymer ?
#
loop_
_entity_poly.entity_id
_entity_poly.type
_entity_poly.pdbx_seq_one_letter_code
_entity_poly.pdbx_strand_id
1 'polypeptide(L)'
;SQKVQSNSTFSISFKFQDLGSLVVKHAAVDQLNEANSSYVVKTTQADIDKLSRFNNDPEGTALLAGTSKNNLIFQLPFSPLATIPDGITYTYKTFQSVAVPIAGTTTVSTATGSFIGTGSLPASTAKELYSVVVKTIDNPSNPPIDNVTGEELTAGQILEFSSATGRTATIDSASQTTLNLNSKNGAYQVDILSTIRTANATPRSKTLTIGNTTSLSSNSDISKGQVHFILPNKQAGKKDNLMISDVFNLVYVIDSGDKSEPVSTTHLNALRDTTSTTAVNVTANYELDTGQRDNFYDHASIILKPGAAPPKGQLLVIVDHFSNPALDPPIQDALAGYFSVQSYADVGANTGYHYDLSGNNREGLNFEKIPTFTSPTSGEEIRLRDCIDFRPSRYSANNDKGSNTTNDLTTNNAAFPSSQLGAAGGTPDPEYALQFNTNYYLGRKDKLILSKDRVFRVIKGVPAREPITPPDDDDSITLYTLTIPPYTFNTGDIKTKYIDNRRYTMRDIGKLEKRIENLEYYTALSMLEKEAAGTSISGGSTKDSLFNPAGDRFKNGILVDGFKGHSIGDVINTDYLCSIDIEKNELRPPFKSDAYGFQLAKGSSNNISYHLPGPELA
;
A
#
# COMPACT_ATOMS: atom_id res chain seq x y z
N SER A 1 -21.97 -2.52 52.62
CA SER A 1 -22.86 -3.69 52.48
C SER A 1 -23.34 -3.81 51.05
N GLN A 2 -22.63 -4.58 50.23
CA GLN A 2 -23.14 -5.17 48.98
C GLN A 2 -22.43 -6.54 48.85
N LYS A 3 -23.21 -7.58 48.55
CA LYS A 3 -22.80 -8.98 48.55
C LYS A 3 -21.74 -9.24 47.47
N VAL A 4 -20.61 -9.84 47.85
CA VAL A 4 -19.61 -10.39 46.93
C VAL A 4 -20.11 -11.75 46.44
N GLN A 5 -20.31 -11.88 45.13
CA GLN A 5 -20.46 -13.17 44.46
C GLN A 5 -19.08 -13.80 44.33
N SER A 6 -18.92 -15.00 44.88
CA SER A 6 -17.81 -15.90 44.64
C SER A 6 -17.75 -16.31 43.17
N ASN A 7 -16.55 -16.25 42.58
CA ASN A 7 -16.15 -16.63 41.20
C ASN A 7 -16.02 -15.48 40.19
N SER A 8 -15.33 -14.41 40.57
CA SER A 8 -14.73 -13.50 39.58
C SER A 8 -13.24 -13.85 39.41
N THR A 9 -12.91 -14.54 38.33
CA THR A 9 -11.52 -14.69 37.87
C THR A 9 -11.14 -13.39 37.16
N PHE A 10 -10.24 -12.60 37.74
CA PHE A 10 -9.66 -11.45 37.05
C PHE A 10 -8.51 -11.96 36.19
N SER A 11 -8.66 -11.90 34.87
CA SER A 11 -7.54 -12.06 33.95
C SER A 11 -6.89 -10.70 33.76
N ILE A 12 -5.66 -10.55 34.27
CA ILE A 12 -4.82 -9.40 33.95
C ILE A 12 -3.99 -9.80 32.73
N SER A 13 -4.39 -9.31 31.57
CA SER A 13 -3.63 -9.47 30.33
C SER A 13 -2.62 -8.33 30.22
N PHE A 14 -1.34 -8.63 30.38
CA PHE A 14 -0.27 -7.70 30.05
C PHE A 14 -0.16 -7.57 28.53
N LYS A 15 0.00 -6.36 28.02
CA LYS A 15 0.51 -6.16 26.65
C LYS A 15 2.03 -6.04 26.75
N PHE A 16 2.78 -6.44 25.73
CA PHE A 16 4.25 -6.35 25.73
C PHE A 16 4.81 -4.94 26.01
N GLN A 17 3.99 -3.90 25.84
CA GLN A 17 4.26 -2.51 26.21
C GLN A 17 4.40 -2.28 27.73
N ASP A 18 3.97 -3.22 28.57
CA ASP A 18 4.09 -3.13 30.04
C ASP A 18 5.35 -3.87 30.58
N LEU A 19 6.14 -4.51 29.72
CA LEU A 19 7.31 -5.31 30.11
C LEU A 19 8.61 -4.58 29.73
N GLY A 20 9.12 -3.75 30.64
CA GLY A 20 10.33 -2.94 30.38
C GLY A 20 11.64 -3.72 30.20
N SER A 21 11.73 -4.97 30.68
CA SER A 21 12.86 -5.89 30.44
C SER A 21 12.61 -7.26 31.08
N LEU A 22 13.14 -8.34 30.49
CA LEU A 22 13.20 -9.67 31.09
C LEU A 22 14.66 -10.03 31.38
N VAL A 23 15.04 -10.13 32.66
CA VAL A 23 16.38 -10.57 33.08
C VAL A 23 16.28 -12.00 33.58
N VAL A 24 17.02 -12.92 32.94
CA VAL A 24 17.19 -14.29 33.42
C VAL A 24 18.60 -14.44 33.99
N LYS A 25 18.71 -14.59 35.31
CA LYS A 25 19.98 -14.72 36.03
C LYS A 25 20.20 -16.19 36.40
N HIS A 26 20.79 -16.99 35.50
CA HIS A 26 21.05 -18.42 35.78
C HIS A 26 22.42 -18.68 36.42
N ALA A 27 23.47 -17.93 36.02
CA ALA A 27 24.85 -18.22 36.43
C ALA A 27 25.19 -17.91 37.90
N ALA A 28 24.43 -17.04 38.57
CA ALA A 28 24.68 -16.70 39.98
C ALA A 28 24.14 -17.77 40.95
N VAL A 29 23.16 -18.57 40.52
CA VAL A 29 22.55 -19.63 41.35
C VAL A 29 23.52 -20.79 41.54
N ASP A 30 24.23 -21.17 40.48
CA ASP A 30 25.19 -22.29 40.54
C ASP A 30 26.40 -21.94 41.42
N GLN A 31 26.90 -20.70 41.34
CA GLN A 31 28.03 -20.23 42.17
C GLN A 31 27.67 -20.07 43.66
N LEU A 32 26.42 -19.69 43.97
CA LEU A 32 25.96 -19.52 45.34
C LEU A 32 25.54 -20.83 46.00
N ASN A 33 25.10 -21.82 45.20
CA ASN A 33 24.85 -23.19 45.67
C ASN A 33 26.15 -23.93 46.02
N GLU A 34 27.25 -23.67 45.30
CA GLU A 34 28.57 -24.20 45.66
C GLU A 34 29.14 -23.56 46.94
N ALA A 35 28.74 -22.32 47.28
CA ALA A 35 29.27 -21.55 48.40
C ALA A 35 28.54 -21.75 49.76
N ASN A 36 27.47 -22.56 49.80
CA ASN A 36 26.76 -23.01 51.01
C ASN A 36 26.47 -21.92 52.07
N SER A 37 26.04 -20.74 51.62
CA SER A 37 25.58 -19.64 52.50
C SER A 37 24.04 -19.58 52.49
N SER A 38 23.42 -19.24 53.61
CA SER A 38 21.96 -19.07 53.68
C SER A 38 21.56 -17.72 53.09
N TYR A 39 20.98 -17.71 51.88
CA TYR A 39 20.43 -16.52 51.24
C TYR A 39 18.94 -16.70 50.90
N VAL A 40 18.16 -15.61 50.96
CA VAL A 40 16.75 -15.61 50.53
C VAL A 40 16.70 -15.20 49.06
N VAL A 41 16.62 -16.19 48.16
CA VAL A 41 16.33 -15.95 46.75
C VAL A 41 14.85 -15.67 46.60
N LYS A 42 14.48 -14.48 46.14
CA LYS A 42 13.18 -14.28 45.51
C LYS A 42 13.31 -14.63 44.04
N THR A 43 13.12 -15.90 43.72
CA THR A 43 13.06 -16.37 42.34
C THR A 43 11.71 -15.97 41.77
N THR A 44 11.67 -14.94 40.93
CA THR A 44 10.51 -14.73 40.05
C THR A 44 10.69 -15.64 38.85
N GLN A 45 9.97 -16.76 38.84
CA GLN A 45 9.87 -17.64 37.68
C GLN A 45 8.65 -17.20 36.85
N ALA A 46 8.85 -17.02 35.56
CA ALA A 46 7.75 -16.99 34.59
C ALA A 46 7.76 -18.36 33.91
N ASP A 47 6.81 -19.22 34.25
CA ASP A 47 6.61 -20.47 33.53
C ASP A 47 6.06 -20.16 32.13
N ILE A 48 6.83 -20.52 31.10
CA ILE A 48 6.32 -20.57 29.74
C ILE A 48 5.65 -21.93 29.57
N ASP A 49 4.34 -21.91 29.31
CA ASP A 49 3.53 -23.12 29.08
C ASP A 49 4.24 -24.05 28.07
N LYS A 50 4.26 -25.36 28.36
CA LYS A 50 4.84 -26.39 27.48
C LYS A 50 4.18 -26.39 26.10
N LEU A 51 2.93 -25.94 25.99
CA LEU A 51 2.19 -25.76 24.74
C LEU A 51 2.63 -24.52 23.94
N SER A 52 3.38 -23.60 24.54
CA SER A 52 3.95 -22.42 23.86
C SER A 52 5.35 -22.67 23.29
N ARG A 53 5.86 -23.91 23.39
CA ARG A 53 7.14 -24.33 22.79
C ARG A 53 6.91 -24.79 21.35
N PHE A 54 7.91 -24.60 20.49
CA PHE A 54 7.83 -24.98 19.08
C PHE A 54 7.35 -26.43 18.93
N ASN A 55 6.30 -26.67 18.14
CA ASN A 55 5.66 -27.98 17.94
C ASN A 55 5.12 -28.68 19.22
N ASN A 56 4.81 -27.94 20.28
CA ASN A 56 4.45 -28.51 21.59
C ASN A 56 5.53 -29.46 22.16
N ASP A 57 6.79 -29.29 21.73
CA ASP A 57 7.90 -30.08 22.22
C ASP A 57 8.24 -29.64 23.67
N PRO A 58 8.15 -30.54 24.66
CA PRO A 58 8.52 -30.23 26.04
C PRO A 58 9.97 -29.78 26.21
N GLU A 59 10.86 -30.11 25.27
CA GLU A 59 12.27 -29.68 25.24
C GLU A 59 12.53 -28.62 24.17
N GLY A 60 11.51 -28.26 23.37
CA GLY A 60 11.61 -27.27 22.31
C GLY A 60 11.80 -25.85 22.84
N THR A 61 12.39 -25.00 22.00
CA THR A 61 12.54 -23.58 22.31
C THR A 61 11.16 -22.93 22.49
N ALA A 62 11.01 -22.13 23.54
CA ALA A 62 9.80 -21.32 23.73
C ALA A 62 9.61 -20.35 22.55
N LEU A 63 8.46 -20.45 21.88
CA LEU A 63 8.10 -19.52 20.82
C LEU A 63 7.29 -18.39 21.45
N LEU A 64 7.88 -17.19 21.51
CA LEU A 64 7.13 -15.99 21.85
C LEU A 64 6.24 -15.62 20.65
N ALA A 65 5.02 -16.15 20.64
CA ALA A 65 4.01 -15.87 19.63
C ALA A 65 2.94 -14.93 20.20
N GLY A 66 2.80 -13.76 19.59
CA GLY A 66 1.87 -12.70 20.02
C GLY A 66 1.98 -11.41 19.21
N THR A 67 2.73 -11.43 18.11
CA THR A 67 2.83 -10.31 17.18
C THR A 67 1.62 -10.33 16.26
N SER A 68 0.51 -9.76 16.73
CA SER A 68 -0.69 -9.55 15.88
C SER A 68 -0.39 -8.78 14.58
N LYS A 69 0.82 -8.18 14.47
CA LYS A 69 1.44 -7.69 13.24
C LYS A 69 2.94 -8.01 13.21
N ASN A 70 3.32 -9.22 12.83
CA ASN A 70 4.73 -9.59 12.57
C ASN A 70 5.18 -9.16 11.17
N ASN A 71 5.11 -7.87 10.87
CA ASN A 71 5.33 -7.37 9.52
C ASN A 71 6.32 -6.20 9.51
N LEU A 72 7.31 -6.26 8.62
CA LEU A 72 8.27 -5.18 8.36
C LEU A 72 8.09 -4.54 6.97
N ILE A 73 6.98 -4.83 6.28
CA ILE A 73 6.54 -4.13 5.08
C ILE A 73 5.41 -3.15 5.42
N PHE A 74 5.57 -1.91 4.98
CA PHE A 74 4.65 -0.80 5.24
C PHE A 74 4.10 -0.31 3.91
N GLN A 75 2.87 -0.74 3.58
CA GLN A 75 2.20 -0.27 2.38
C GLN A 75 1.83 1.22 2.52
N LEU A 76 2.12 1.99 1.48
CA LEU A 76 1.80 3.40 1.43
C LEU A 76 0.37 3.62 0.91
N PRO A 77 -0.35 4.66 1.39
CA PRO A 77 -1.70 4.96 0.92
C PRO A 77 -1.73 5.58 -0.50
N PHE A 78 -0.56 5.80 -1.10
CA PHE A 78 -0.40 6.43 -2.41
C PHE A 78 0.15 5.40 -3.41
N SER A 79 -0.48 5.30 -4.58
CA SER A 79 -0.07 4.40 -5.65
C SER A 79 -0.47 5.00 -7.01
N PRO A 80 0.36 4.86 -8.06
CA PRO A 80 1.70 4.29 -8.04
C PRO A 80 2.75 5.26 -7.46
N LEU A 81 3.62 4.75 -6.61
CA LEU A 81 4.72 5.50 -6.01
C LEU A 81 5.79 5.83 -7.06
N ALA A 82 6.20 7.09 -7.18
CA ALA A 82 7.26 7.48 -8.11
C ALA A 82 8.63 7.47 -7.42
N THR A 83 8.74 8.12 -6.26
CA THR A 83 10.00 8.25 -5.51
C THR A 83 9.75 8.73 -4.08
N ILE A 84 10.72 8.47 -3.20
CA ILE A 84 10.90 9.07 -1.88
C ILE A 84 12.17 9.93 -1.98
N PRO A 85 12.07 11.19 -2.44
CA PRO A 85 13.22 11.96 -2.91
C PRO A 85 14.25 12.26 -1.81
N ASP A 86 13.80 12.48 -0.58
CA ASP A 86 14.64 12.86 0.55
C ASP A 86 15.09 11.66 1.41
N GLY A 87 14.72 10.43 1.00
CA GLY A 87 14.88 9.26 1.84
C GLY A 87 13.91 9.24 3.04
N ILE A 88 14.22 8.40 4.03
CA ILE A 88 13.36 8.22 5.21
C ILE A 88 14.13 8.52 6.49
N THR A 89 13.49 9.25 7.41
CA THR A 89 13.98 9.44 8.78
C THR A 89 13.23 8.50 9.71
N TYR A 90 13.98 7.69 10.45
CA TYR A 90 13.43 6.74 11.43
C TYR A 90 14.41 6.49 12.58
N THR A 91 13.87 6.01 13.69
CA THR A 91 14.64 5.63 14.87
C THR A 91 14.78 4.11 14.91
N TYR A 92 15.90 3.62 15.43
CA TYR A 92 16.13 2.21 15.70
C TYR A 92 16.90 2.05 17.02
N LYS A 93 16.95 0.81 17.50
CA LYS A 93 17.71 0.43 18.69
C LYS A 93 18.92 -0.41 18.29
N THR A 94 20.09 -0.08 18.83
CA THR A 94 21.33 -0.82 18.60
C THR A 94 21.92 -1.36 19.89
N PHE A 95 22.57 -2.52 19.82
CA PHE A 95 23.21 -3.18 20.95
C PHE A 95 24.73 -3.12 20.81
N GLN A 96 25.43 -2.76 21.88
CA GLN A 96 26.90 -2.78 21.93
C GLN A 96 27.37 -3.35 23.27
N SER A 97 28.28 -4.31 23.21
CA SER A 97 29.04 -4.75 24.39
C SER A 97 30.26 -3.86 24.55
N VAL A 98 30.40 -3.19 25.69
CA VAL A 98 31.51 -2.27 25.94
C VAL A 98 32.11 -2.54 27.32
N ALA A 99 33.44 -2.45 27.40
CA ALA A 99 34.16 -2.50 28.66
C ALA A 99 33.96 -1.19 29.45
N VAL A 100 33.81 -1.32 30.76
CA VAL A 100 33.73 -0.22 31.71
C VAL A 100 35.01 -0.27 32.55
N PRO A 101 35.95 0.67 32.35
CA PRO A 101 37.14 0.77 33.15
C PRO A 101 36.81 1.14 34.60
N ILE A 102 37.81 0.99 35.49
CA ILE A 102 37.70 1.20 36.95
C ILE A 102 37.05 2.55 37.33
N ALA A 103 37.20 3.58 36.49
CA ALA A 103 36.59 4.91 36.69
C ALA A 103 35.06 4.98 36.40
N GLY A 104 34.42 3.85 36.06
CA GLY A 104 32.96 3.74 35.92
C GLY A 104 32.36 4.48 34.71
N THR A 105 33.20 4.95 33.79
CA THR A 105 32.78 5.70 32.61
C THR A 105 33.17 4.96 31.34
N THR A 106 32.25 4.85 30.40
CA THR A 106 32.47 4.20 29.10
C THR A 106 31.88 5.02 27.96
N THR A 107 32.29 4.75 26.73
CA THR A 107 31.81 5.45 25.53
C THR A 107 31.17 4.46 24.57
N VAL A 108 30.00 4.82 24.05
CA VAL A 108 29.35 4.12 22.91
C VAL A 108 29.42 4.99 21.68
N SER A 109 29.58 4.36 20.52
CA SER A 109 29.68 5.06 19.23
C SER A 109 28.80 4.42 18.18
N THR A 110 28.21 5.21 17.28
CA THR A 110 27.45 4.66 16.15
C THR A 110 28.14 4.99 14.82
N ALA A 111 28.20 4.00 13.91
CA ALA A 111 28.74 4.19 12.56
C ALA A 111 27.69 4.77 11.59
N THR A 112 26.41 4.53 11.88
CA THR A 112 25.26 5.02 11.09
C THR A 112 24.29 5.77 12.00
N GLY A 113 23.57 6.75 11.45
CA GLY A 113 22.63 7.56 12.22
C GLY A 113 23.30 8.46 13.28
N SER A 114 22.51 8.93 14.22
CA SER A 114 22.98 9.82 15.30
C SER A 114 22.25 9.58 16.61
N PHE A 115 22.96 9.73 17.73
CA PHE A 115 22.33 9.78 19.04
C PHE A 115 21.35 10.96 19.16
N ILE A 116 20.30 10.78 19.94
CA ILE A 116 19.25 11.78 20.12
C ILE A 116 19.62 12.74 21.26
N GLY A 117 19.62 14.05 20.97
CA GLY A 117 19.92 15.10 21.94
C GLY A 117 21.34 15.66 21.79
N THR A 118 21.75 16.48 22.76
CA THR A 118 23.07 17.14 22.79
C THR A 118 23.51 17.37 24.23
N GLY A 119 24.80 17.18 24.54
CA GLY A 119 25.34 17.43 25.88
C GLY A 119 24.78 16.49 26.94
N SER A 120 24.81 16.92 28.20
CA SER A 120 24.32 16.11 29.33
C SER A 120 22.81 15.97 29.26
N LEU A 121 22.32 14.73 29.29
CA LEU A 121 20.90 14.43 29.22
C LEU A 121 20.26 14.42 30.61
N PRO A 122 19.02 14.91 30.76
CA PRO A 122 18.21 14.66 31.94
C PRO A 122 18.06 13.16 32.19
N ALA A 123 18.03 12.74 33.45
CA ALA A 123 17.97 11.31 33.80
C ALA A 123 16.75 10.59 33.21
N SER A 124 15.60 11.27 33.10
CA SER A 124 14.40 10.73 32.44
C SER A 124 14.63 10.43 30.95
N THR A 125 15.31 11.33 30.24
CA THR A 125 15.65 11.16 28.83
C THR A 125 16.72 10.09 28.65
N ALA A 126 17.73 10.05 29.52
CA ALA A 126 18.75 8.99 29.49
C ALA A 126 18.13 7.60 29.73
N LYS A 127 17.15 7.49 30.64
CA LYS A 127 16.43 6.24 30.91
C LYS A 127 15.61 5.76 29.70
N GLU A 128 15.05 6.67 28.92
CA GLU A 128 14.29 6.34 27.71
C GLU A 128 15.21 5.94 26.55
N LEU A 129 16.34 6.64 26.40
CA LEU A 129 17.25 6.45 25.25
C LEU A 129 18.23 5.28 25.44
N TYR A 130 18.56 4.91 26.68
CA TYR A 130 19.57 3.90 26.98
C TYR A 130 19.08 2.85 27.99
N SER A 131 19.40 1.59 27.74
CA SER A 131 19.28 0.50 28.72
C SER A 131 20.62 -0.20 28.85
N VAL A 132 21.09 -0.37 30.09
CA VAL A 132 22.43 -0.90 30.38
C VAL A 132 22.30 -2.11 31.28
N VAL A 133 22.91 -3.22 30.87
CA VAL A 133 22.95 -4.46 31.66
C VAL A 133 24.40 -4.86 31.87
N VAL A 134 24.76 -5.21 33.10
CA VAL A 134 26.08 -5.78 33.39
C VAL A 134 26.18 -7.14 32.73
N LYS A 135 27.12 -7.31 31.80
CA LYS A 135 27.32 -8.56 31.06
C LYS A 135 28.22 -9.51 31.84
N THR A 136 29.43 -9.06 32.17
CA THR A 136 30.43 -9.84 32.89
C THR A 136 31.13 -8.97 33.92
N ILE A 137 31.58 -9.59 35.00
CA ILE A 137 32.51 -8.99 35.97
C ILE A 137 33.90 -9.56 35.68
N ASP A 138 34.88 -8.69 35.42
CA ASP A 138 36.20 -9.16 34.97
C ASP A 138 36.99 -9.85 36.09
N ASN A 139 36.82 -9.39 37.34
CA ASN A 139 37.39 -10.01 38.52
C ASN A 139 36.33 -10.24 39.61
N PRO A 140 35.75 -11.44 39.70
CA PRO A 140 34.73 -11.76 40.69
C PRO A 140 35.19 -11.63 42.15
N SER A 141 36.50 -11.72 42.42
CA SER A 141 37.06 -11.55 43.77
C SER A 141 37.20 -10.08 44.19
N ASN A 142 37.02 -9.14 43.26
CA ASN A 142 36.98 -7.70 43.52
C ASN A 142 35.94 -7.06 42.58
N PRO A 143 34.64 -7.32 42.83
CA PRO A 143 33.58 -6.84 41.97
C PRO A 143 33.49 -5.31 42.02
N PRO A 144 33.01 -4.68 40.94
CA PRO A 144 32.71 -3.25 40.94
C PRO A 144 31.66 -2.90 41.97
N ILE A 145 31.84 -1.80 42.67
CA ILE A 145 30.92 -1.28 43.68
C ILE A 145 30.22 -0.04 43.13
N ASP A 146 28.90 0.01 43.25
CA ASP A 146 28.09 1.20 42.95
C ASP A 146 28.45 2.34 43.92
N ASN A 147 28.83 3.49 43.36
CA ASN A 147 29.36 4.60 44.14
C ASN A 147 28.30 5.33 44.99
N VAL A 148 27.00 5.10 44.74
CA VAL A 148 25.90 5.70 45.52
C VAL A 148 25.33 4.71 46.52
N THR A 149 25.03 3.48 46.10
CA THR A 149 24.44 2.49 47.02
C THR A 149 25.49 1.79 47.89
N GLY A 150 26.74 1.71 47.43
CA GLY A 150 27.80 0.95 48.09
C GLY A 150 27.70 -0.56 47.89
N GLU A 151 26.73 -1.02 47.10
CA GLU A 151 26.50 -2.44 46.81
C GLU A 151 27.37 -2.93 45.65
N GLU A 152 27.73 -4.21 45.66
CA GLU A 152 28.46 -4.85 44.57
C GLU A 152 27.57 -4.99 43.32
N LEU A 153 28.12 -4.64 42.16
CA LEU A 153 27.50 -4.88 40.88
C LEU A 153 27.63 -6.36 40.51
N THR A 154 26.55 -6.92 39.99
CA THR A 154 26.50 -8.34 39.62
C THR A 154 26.16 -8.53 38.15
N ALA A 155 26.69 -9.58 37.52
CA ALA A 155 26.33 -9.93 36.14
C ALA A 155 24.80 -10.15 36.01
N GLY A 156 24.20 -9.59 34.97
CA GLY A 156 22.76 -9.52 34.72
C GLY A 156 22.04 -8.35 35.39
N GLN A 157 22.71 -7.53 36.21
CA GLN A 157 22.08 -6.37 36.83
C GLN A 157 21.80 -5.26 35.80
N ILE A 158 20.59 -4.71 35.83
CA ILE A 158 20.23 -3.51 35.06
C ILE A 158 20.71 -2.27 35.82
N LEU A 159 21.37 -1.36 35.10
CA LEU A 159 21.85 -0.10 35.63
C LEU A 159 20.91 1.03 35.16
N GLU A 160 20.01 1.46 36.06
CA GLU A 160 19.04 2.52 35.73
C GLU A 160 19.63 3.93 35.84
N PHE A 161 19.25 4.80 34.87
CA PHE A 161 19.49 6.24 34.92
C PHE A 161 18.42 6.92 35.78
N SER A 162 18.85 7.53 36.89
CA SER A 162 18.00 8.33 37.75
C SER A 162 18.87 9.33 38.53
N SER A 163 18.26 10.38 39.09
CA SER A 163 18.97 11.28 40.00
C SER A 163 19.49 10.57 41.25
N ALA A 164 18.84 9.47 41.66
CA ALA A 164 19.22 8.69 42.83
C ALA A 164 20.39 7.75 42.59
N THR A 165 20.67 7.36 41.34
CA THR A 165 21.80 6.46 41.01
C THR A 165 23.07 7.21 40.64
N GLY A 166 22.99 8.53 40.40
CA GLY A 166 24.13 9.36 39.97
C GLY A 166 24.66 9.01 38.57
N ARG A 167 24.00 8.11 37.85
CA ARG A 167 24.37 7.70 36.49
C ARG A 167 23.94 8.75 35.49
N THR A 168 24.80 9.03 34.52
CA THR A 168 24.54 10.09 33.52
C THR A 168 24.91 9.61 32.13
N ALA A 169 24.21 10.18 31.13
CA ALA A 169 24.52 10.03 29.72
C ALA A 169 24.80 11.41 29.15
N THR A 170 25.93 11.57 28.46
CA THR A 170 26.34 12.83 27.84
C THR A 170 26.60 12.58 26.36
N ILE A 171 25.81 13.23 25.51
CA ILE A 171 26.01 13.19 24.06
C ILE A 171 27.20 14.09 23.72
N ASP A 172 28.33 13.48 23.39
CA ASP A 172 29.57 14.19 23.06
C ASP A 172 29.53 14.72 21.62
N SER A 173 28.95 13.94 20.72
CA SER A 173 28.73 14.28 19.32
C SER A 173 27.57 13.47 18.74
N ALA A 174 27.20 13.73 17.50
CA ALA A 174 26.17 12.95 16.80
C ALA A 174 26.48 11.43 16.80
N SER A 175 27.75 11.04 16.75
CA SER A 175 28.18 9.63 16.64
C SER A 175 28.75 9.04 17.93
N GLN A 176 28.80 9.78 19.04
CA GLN A 176 29.41 9.30 20.29
C GLN A 176 28.69 9.83 21.54
N THR A 177 28.51 8.94 22.52
CA THR A 177 27.95 9.24 23.84
C THR A 177 28.83 8.65 24.93
N THR A 178 29.10 9.43 25.96
CA THR A 178 29.75 8.98 27.20
C THR A 178 28.68 8.63 28.23
N LEU A 179 28.75 7.42 28.77
CA LEU A 179 27.93 6.94 29.88
C LEU A 179 28.78 6.84 31.14
N ASN A 180 28.39 7.58 32.18
CA ASN A 180 28.91 7.37 33.52
C ASN A 180 27.94 6.43 34.27
N LEU A 181 28.42 5.21 34.52
CA LEU A 181 27.68 4.14 35.18
C LEU A 181 27.92 4.11 36.70
N ASN A 182 28.74 5.04 37.19
CA ASN A 182 28.93 5.42 38.58
C ASN A 182 29.42 4.26 39.47
N SER A 183 30.44 3.53 39.01
CA SER A 183 31.16 2.52 39.78
C SER A 183 32.51 3.04 40.30
N LYS A 184 32.96 2.52 41.44
CA LYS A 184 34.15 3.02 42.16
C LYS A 184 35.44 2.24 41.89
N ASN A 185 35.32 0.94 41.72
CA ASN A 185 36.40 -0.03 41.55
C ASN A 185 35.99 -1.08 40.53
N GLY A 186 36.90 -2.00 40.19
CA GLY A 186 36.61 -3.15 39.36
C GLY A 186 36.37 -2.79 37.89
N ALA A 187 36.94 -3.58 36.98
CA ALA A 187 36.55 -3.52 35.57
C ALA A 187 35.44 -4.54 35.32
N TYR A 188 34.54 -4.20 34.40
CA TYR A 188 33.42 -5.05 34.01
C TYR A 188 32.99 -4.72 32.59
N GLN A 189 32.15 -5.56 32.00
CA GLN A 189 31.53 -5.28 30.70
C GLN A 189 30.05 -5.08 30.84
N VAL A 190 29.48 -4.24 29.99
CA VAL A 190 28.06 -3.99 29.90
C VAL A 190 27.56 -4.22 28.48
N ASP A 191 26.32 -4.68 28.36
CA ASP A 191 25.55 -4.61 27.13
C ASP A 191 24.67 -3.36 27.20
N ILE A 192 24.81 -2.51 26.19
CA ILE A 192 24.13 -1.22 26.11
C ILE A 192 23.20 -1.26 24.90
N LEU A 193 21.91 -1.08 25.16
CA LEU A 193 20.91 -0.77 24.15
C LEU A 193 20.81 0.75 24.03
N SER A 194 21.10 1.28 22.84
CA SER A 194 21.04 2.72 22.55
C SER A 194 20.00 3.03 21.50
N THR A 195 19.32 4.16 21.65
CA THR A 195 18.35 4.69 20.69
C THR A 195 19.03 5.64 19.71
N ILE A 196 18.97 5.31 18.43
CA ILE A 196 19.66 6.04 17.36
C ILE A 196 18.63 6.51 16.34
N ARG A 197 18.78 7.73 15.83
CA ARG A 197 17.98 8.26 14.73
C ARG A 197 18.80 8.31 13.45
N THR A 198 18.33 7.66 12.40
CA THR A 198 18.84 7.86 11.04
C THR A 198 17.98 8.89 10.35
N ALA A 199 18.61 9.91 9.75
CA ALA A 199 17.96 10.89 8.91
C ALA A 199 18.27 10.60 7.43
N ASN A 200 17.28 10.82 6.56
CA ASN A 200 17.42 10.70 5.10
C ASN A 200 18.09 9.39 4.65
N ALA A 201 17.71 8.27 5.29
CA ALA A 201 18.21 6.95 4.90
C ALA A 201 17.90 6.71 3.43
N THR A 202 18.87 6.18 2.68
CA THR A 202 18.69 5.81 1.29
C THR A 202 18.15 4.39 1.18
N PRO A 203 17.36 4.07 0.14
CA PRO A 203 16.96 2.70 -0.12
C PRO A 203 18.17 1.79 -0.37
N ARG A 204 18.08 0.55 0.07
CA ARG A 204 18.99 -0.55 -0.30
C ARG A 204 18.82 -0.89 -1.78
N SER A 205 19.84 -1.48 -2.39
CA SER A 205 19.82 -1.82 -3.82
C SER A 205 19.24 -3.21 -4.09
N LYS A 206 18.46 -3.30 -5.17
CA LYS A 206 18.01 -4.53 -5.83
C LYS A 206 18.34 -4.41 -7.32
N THR A 207 19.33 -5.16 -7.77
CA THR A 207 19.64 -5.31 -9.20
C THR A 207 19.23 -6.70 -9.65
N LEU A 208 18.55 -6.76 -10.79
CA LEU A 208 18.12 -7.99 -11.41
C LEU A 208 19.34 -8.81 -11.85
N THR A 209 19.49 -9.98 -11.23
CA THR A 209 20.41 -11.03 -11.68
C THR A 209 19.62 -12.05 -12.46
N ILE A 210 19.92 -12.15 -13.75
CA ILE A 210 19.27 -13.10 -14.66
C ILE A 210 19.97 -14.44 -14.55
N GLY A 211 19.18 -15.50 -14.40
CA GLY A 211 19.67 -16.86 -14.29
C GLY A 211 20.53 -17.26 -15.50
N ASN A 212 21.72 -17.79 -15.25
CA ASN A 212 22.65 -18.13 -16.32
C ASN A 212 22.19 -19.38 -17.11
N THR A 213 22.32 -19.35 -18.44
CA THR A 213 21.92 -20.46 -19.33
C THR A 213 23.01 -20.89 -20.31
N THR A 214 24.22 -20.33 -20.24
CA THR A 214 25.31 -20.59 -21.21
C THR A 214 26.56 -21.25 -20.64
N SER A 215 26.81 -21.12 -19.34
CA SER A 215 27.98 -21.71 -18.69
C SER A 215 27.55 -22.60 -17.53
N LEU A 216 28.10 -23.81 -17.49
CA LEU A 216 28.03 -24.72 -16.34
C LEU A 216 29.47 -24.89 -15.83
N SER A 217 29.97 -23.94 -15.04
CA SER A 217 31.34 -23.98 -14.50
C SER A 217 31.48 -24.89 -13.27
N SER A 218 30.39 -25.07 -12.53
CA SER A 218 30.27 -26.02 -11.44
C SER A 218 28.82 -26.51 -11.36
N ASN A 219 28.59 -27.65 -10.73
CA ASN A 219 27.25 -28.17 -10.48
C ASN A 219 26.54 -27.36 -9.36
N SER A 220 26.73 -26.03 -9.26
CA SER A 220 25.94 -25.06 -8.46
C SER A 220 26.58 -23.65 -8.55
N ASP A 221 26.03 -22.74 -9.37
CA ASP A 221 26.48 -21.35 -9.45
C ASP A 221 25.36 -20.43 -8.92
N ILE A 222 25.20 -20.41 -7.60
CA ILE A 222 24.06 -19.76 -6.92
C ILE A 222 24.04 -18.26 -7.18
N SER A 223 25.19 -17.59 -7.24
CA SER A 223 25.25 -16.15 -7.53
C SER A 223 24.81 -15.80 -8.96
N LYS A 224 24.78 -16.80 -9.85
CA LYS A 224 24.33 -16.69 -11.23
C LYS A 224 22.91 -17.23 -11.42
N GLY A 225 22.17 -17.47 -10.33
CA GLY A 225 20.81 -18.01 -10.38
C GLY A 225 20.72 -19.46 -10.86
N GLN A 226 21.76 -20.28 -10.67
CA GLN A 226 21.80 -21.70 -11.06
C GLN A 226 21.97 -22.61 -9.83
N VAL A 227 21.06 -23.56 -9.62
CA VAL A 227 21.10 -24.50 -8.49
C VAL A 227 20.93 -25.92 -8.99
N HIS A 228 21.79 -26.83 -8.53
CA HIS A 228 21.74 -28.22 -8.96
C HIS A 228 21.32 -29.14 -7.81
N PHE A 229 20.41 -30.07 -8.11
CA PHE A 229 19.98 -31.11 -7.19
C PHE A 229 20.42 -32.47 -7.70
N ILE A 230 21.37 -33.08 -7.00
CA ILE A 230 21.81 -34.47 -7.25
C ILE A 230 20.69 -35.45 -6.85
N LEU A 231 20.00 -35.15 -5.74
CA LEU A 231 18.89 -35.95 -5.21
C LEU A 231 17.65 -35.05 -5.07
N PRO A 232 16.99 -34.68 -6.18
CA PRO A 232 15.80 -33.85 -6.12
C PRO A 232 14.67 -34.58 -5.42
N ASN A 233 13.82 -33.84 -4.73
CA ASN A 233 12.64 -34.39 -4.11
C ASN A 233 11.68 -34.99 -5.17
N LYS A 234 11.14 -36.17 -4.86
CA LYS A 234 10.21 -36.90 -5.73
C LYS A 234 8.79 -36.96 -5.18
N GLN A 235 8.55 -36.37 -4.01
CA GLN A 235 7.26 -36.36 -3.35
C GLN A 235 6.53 -35.05 -3.65
N ALA A 236 5.31 -35.13 -4.15
CA ALA A 236 4.47 -33.94 -4.36
C ALA A 236 4.29 -33.15 -3.06
N GLY A 237 4.29 -31.83 -3.15
CA GLY A 237 4.11 -30.90 -2.03
C GLY A 237 5.34 -30.72 -1.12
N LYS A 238 6.44 -31.45 -1.35
CA LYS A 238 7.71 -31.24 -0.64
C LYS A 238 8.60 -30.24 -1.40
N LYS A 239 9.42 -29.53 -0.63
CA LYS A 239 10.28 -28.43 -1.11
C LYS A 239 11.71 -28.94 -1.38
N ASP A 240 12.28 -28.50 -2.49
CA ASP A 240 13.73 -28.46 -2.71
C ASP A 240 14.21 -27.01 -2.53
N ASN A 241 15.10 -26.77 -1.57
CA ASN A 241 15.58 -25.43 -1.23
C ASN A 241 16.65 -24.97 -2.23
N LEU A 242 16.43 -23.80 -2.85
CA LEU A 242 17.33 -23.21 -3.85
C LEU A 242 18.55 -22.54 -3.21
N MET A 243 18.52 -22.24 -1.91
CA MET A 243 19.57 -21.52 -1.18
C MET A 243 19.82 -20.10 -1.72
N ILE A 244 18.84 -19.53 -2.42
CA ILE A 244 18.87 -18.17 -2.99
C ILE A 244 17.76 -17.34 -2.36
N SER A 245 18.09 -16.20 -1.77
CA SER A 245 17.07 -15.25 -1.28
C SER A 245 16.64 -14.28 -2.37
N ASP A 246 15.42 -13.73 -2.23
CA ASP A 246 14.90 -12.67 -3.10
C ASP A 246 14.75 -13.10 -4.58
N VAL A 247 14.39 -14.37 -4.78
CA VAL A 247 13.98 -14.92 -6.07
C VAL A 247 12.57 -14.43 -6.40
N PHE A 248 12.34 -14.00 -7.63
CA PHE A 248 11.01 -13.58 -8.07
C PHE A 248 10.51 -14.34 -9.31
N ASN A 249 11.39 -15.01 -10.06
CA ASN A 249 11.00 -15.74 -11.27
C ASN A 249 11.71 -17.10 -11.36
N LEU A 250 10.93 -18.13 -11.70
CA LEU A 250 11.43 -19.47 -12.00
C LEU A 250 11.53 -19.61 -13.52
N VAL A 251 12.76 -19.62 -14.04
CA VAL A 251 13.01 -19.59 -15.49
C VAL A 251 12.93 -21.01 -16.07
N TYR A 252 13.75 -21.92 -15.55
CA TYR A 252 13.77 -23.31 -15.99
C TYR A 252 13.99 -24.27 -14.82
N VAL A 253 13.33 -25.42 -14.90
CA VAL A 253 13.69 -26.65 -14.19
C VAL A 253 13.99 -27.70 -15.25
N ILE A 254 15.23 -28.17 -15.29
CA ILE A 254 15.73 -29.08 -16.31
C ILE A 254 16.05 -30.42 -15.65
N ASP A 255 15.43 -31.49 -16.13
CA ASP A 255 15.71 -32.86 -15.70
C ASP A 255 16.76 -33.48 -16.65
N SER A 256 17.85 -34.02 -16.10
CA SER A 256 18.85 -34.72 -16.90
C SER A 256 18.35 -36.06 -17.44
N GLY A 257 17.26 -36.59 -16.87
CA GLY A 257 16.71 -37.91 -17.21
C GLY A 257 17.54 -39.08 -16.66
N ASP A 258 18.75 -38.83 -16.16
CA ASP A 258 19.68 -39.82 -15.60
C ASP A 258 20.06 -39.44 -14.16
N LYS A 259 20.04 -40.42 -13.25
CA LYS A 259 20.37 -40.20 -11.84
C LYS A 259 21.87 -40.00 -11.61
N SER A 260 22.70 -40.48 -12.54
CA SER A 260 24.16 -40.46 -12.41
C SER A 260 24.79 -39.22 -13.06
N GLU A 261 24.09 -38.62 -14.03
CA GLU A 261 24.62 -37.52 -14.84
C GLU A 261 23.91 -36.19 -14.56
N PRO A 262 24.66 -35.09 -14.37
CA PRO A 262 24.10 -33.76 -14.22
C PRO A 262 23.58 -33.22 -15.55
N VAL A 263 22.84 -32.11 -15.49
CA VAL A 263 22.40 -31.39 -16.69
C VAL A 263 23.60 -30.80 -17.43
N SER A 264 23.96 -31.37 -18.57
CA SER A 264 25.05 -30.88 -19.43
C SER A 264 24.71 -29.67 -20.31
N THR A 265 25.74 -29.03 -20.89
CA THR A 265 25.60 -27.94 -21.89
C THR A 265 24.74 -28.33 -23.09
N THR A 266 24.71 -29.62 -23.46
CA THR A 266 23.84 -30.11 -24.55
C THR A 266 22.35 -29.91 -24.20
N HIS A 267 21.96 -30.18 -22.96
CA HIS A 267 20.58 -29.94 -22.50
C HIS A 267 20.24 -28.45 -22.50
N LEU A 268 21.18 -27.58 -22.09
CA LEU A 268 20.99 -26.12 -22.12
C LEU A 268 20.83 -25.58 -23.54
N ASN A 269 21.64 -26.05 -24.48
CA ASN A 269 21.53 -25.67 -25.89
C ASN A 269 20.21 -26.16 -26.50
N ALA A 270 19.78 -27.38 -26.15
CA ALA A 270 18.52 -27.95 -26.59
C ALA A 270 17.29 -27.14 -26.13
N LEU A 271 17.34 -26.44 -24.99
CA LEU A 271 16.26 -25.54 -24.55
C LEU A 271 16.00 -24.37 -25.52
N ARG A 272 16.99 -24.01 -26.33
CA ARG A 272 16.92 -22.88 -27.28
C ARG A 272 16.48 -23.31 -28.67
N ASP A 273 16.52 -24.62 -28.92
CA ASP A 273 16.07 -25.22 -30.17
C ASP A 273 14.66 -25.80 -29.98
N THR A 274 13.67 -25.11 -30.53
CA THR A 274 12.26 -25.52 -30.45
C THR A 274 11.96 -26.88 -31.10
N THR A 275 12.92 -27.46 -31.83
CA THR A 275 12.80 -28.77 -32.47
C THR A 275 13.54 -29.89 -31.73
N SER A 276 14.33 -29.55 -30.71
CA SER A 276 15.08 -30.52 -29.92
C SER A 276 14.20 -31.24 -28.91
N THR A 277 14.27 -32.57 -28.86
CA THR A 277 13.65 -33.40 -27.82
C THR A 277 14.62 -33.80 -26.72
N THR A 278 15.85 -33.28 -26.75
CA THR A 278 16.93 -33.65 -25.82
C THR A 278 16.78 -32.96 -24.46
N ALA A 279 16.22 -31.75 -24.41
CA ALA A 279 15.96 -31.06 -23.14
C ALA A 279 14.67 -31.54 -22.49
N VAL A 280 14.74 -32.02 -21.25
CA VAL A 280 13.56 -32.37 -20.45
C VAL A 280 13.21 -31.17 -19.55
N ASN A 281 12.61 -30.14 -20.15
CA ASN A 281 12.10 -29.00 -19.40
C ASN A 281 10.86 -29.42 -18.60
N VAL A 282 11.01 -29.50 -17.28
CA VAL A 282 9.96 -29.89 -16.34
C VAL A 282 9.45 -28.71 -15.52
N THR A 283 9.73 -27.46 -15.91
CA THR A 283 9.34 -26.24 -15.16
C THR A 283 7.86 -26.22 -14.79
N ALA A 284 6.98 -26.65 -15.70
CA ALA A 284 5.53 -26.68 -15.46
C ALA A 284 5.12 -27.60 -14.29
N ASN A 285 5.95 -28.60 -13.95
CA ASN A 285 5.71 -29.54 -12.85
C ASN A 285 5.94 -28.89 -11.47
N TYR A 286 6.58 -27.72 -11.41
CA TYR A 286 6.96 -27.07 -10.16
C TYR A 286 6.23 -25.74 -9.96
N GLU A 287 6.08 -25.39 -8.68
CA GLU A 287 5.67 -24.08 -8.20
C GLU A 287 6.84 -23.44 -7.45
N LEU A 288 6.97 -22.12 -7.52
CA LEU A 288 8.01 -21.36 -6.83
C LEU A 288 7.47 -20.83 -5.49
N ASP A 289 8.10 -21.23 -4.38
CA ASP A 289 8.06 -20.46 -3.13
C ASP A 289 9.24 -19.47 -3.19
N THR A 290 8.93 -18.17 -3.27
CA THR A 290 9.94 -17.10 -3.39
C THR A 290 10.81 -16.95 -2.13
N GLY A 291 10.46 -17.60 -1.03
CA GLY A 291 11.14 -17.45 0.25
C GLY A 291 10.74 -16.17 1.00
N GLN A 292 9.90 -15.30 0.43
CA GLN A 292 9.45 -14.11 1.14
C GLN A 292 8.56 -14.47 2.33
N ARG A 293 8.80 -13.83 3.47
CA ARG A 293 8.00 -13.91 4.70
C ARG A 293 7.60 -12.51 5.13
N ASP A 294 6.68 -12.40 6.09
CA ASP A 294 6.19 -11.09 6.55
C ASP A 294 7.28 -10.24 7.21
N ASN A 295 8.31 -10.88 7.76
CA ASN A 295 9.36 -10.25 8.55
C ASN A 295 10.78 -10.43 7.97
N PHE A 296 10.99 -11.21 6.92
CA PHE A 296 12.30 -11.36 6.26
C PHE A 296 12.19 -11.98 4.87
N TYR A 297 13.26 -11.89 4.08
CA TYR A 297 13.45 -12.67 2.85
C TYR A 297 14.28 -13.92 3.18
N ASP A 298 13.68 -15.09 3.01
CA ASP A 298 14.32 -16.39 3.17
C ASP A 298 14.79 -16.94 1.82
N HIS A 299 15.43 -18.10 1.85
CA HIS A 299 15.73 -18.87 0.66
C HIS A 299 14.47 -19.34 -0.04
N ALA A 300 14.44 -19.19 -1.36
CA ALA A 300 13.41 -19.71 -2.22
C ALA A 300 13.48 -21.23 -2.34
N SER A 301 12.39 -21.85 -2.76
CA SER A 301 12.29 -23.29 -2.97
C SER A 301 11.41 -23.60 -4.17
N ILE A 302 11.65 -24.73 -4.83
CA ILE A 302 10.68 -25.30 -5.77
C ILE A 302 9.84 -26.37 -5.08
N ILE A 303 8.57 -26.44 -5.43
CA ILE A 303 7.60 -27.40 -4.89
C ILE A 303 7.08 -28.24 -6.04
N LEU A 304 7.25 -29.57 -5.96
CA LEU A 304 6.66 -30.47 -6.96
C LEU A 304 5.13 -30.46 -6.82
N LYS A 305 4.43 -30.10 -7.90
CA LYS A 305 2.96 -30.00 -7.90
C LYS A 305 2.30 -31.37 -7.71
N PRO A 306 1.15 -31.44 -7.01
CA PRO A 306 0.32 -32.65 -6.96
C PRO A 306 -0.04 -33.15 -8.37
N GLY A 307 0.16 -34.45 -8.61
CA GLY A 307 -0.14 -35.08 -9.90
C GLY A 307 0.89 -34.86 -11.02
N ALA A 308 1.91 -34.03 -10.81
CA ALA A 308 3.01 -33.87 -11.75
C ALA A 308 3.97 -35.06 -11.71
N ALA A 309 4.59 -35.39 -12.85
CA ALA A 309 5.57 -36.47 -12.91
C ALA A 309 6.84 -36.10 -12.11
N PRO A 310 7.32 -36.98 -11.21
CA PRO A 310 8.54 -36.73 -10.46
C PRO A 310 9.77 -36.74 -11.38
N PRO A 311 10.84 -36.04 -10.99
CA PRO A 311 12.07 -36.01 -11.77
C PRO A 311 12.72 -37.40 -11.85
N LYS A 312 13.20 -37.75 -13.05
CA LYS A 312 13.84 -39.03 -13.32
C LYS A 312 15.31 -39.00 -12.88
N GLY A 313 16.02 -37.94 -13.25
CA GLY A 313 17.44 -37.73 -13.00
C GLY A 313 17.73 -36.61 -11.99
N GLN A 314 18.88 -35.96 -12.18
CA GLN A 314 19.32 -34.78 -11.44
C GLN A 314 18.65 -33.52 -12.02
N LEU A 315 18.45 -32.47 -11.21
CA LEU A 315 17.83 -31.23 -11.68
C LEU A 315 18.82 -30.07 -11.72
N LEU A 316 18.76 -29.26 -12.78
CA LEU A 316 19.28 -27.90 -12.79
C LEU A 316 18.12 -26.91 -12.78
N VAL A 317 18.07 -26.07 -11.77
CA VAL A 317 17.09 -25.01 -11.60
C VAL A 317 17.75 -23.67 -11.92
N ILE A 318 17.08 -22.89 -12.76
CA ILE A 318 17.52 -21.57 -13.20
C ILE A 318 16.45 -20.57 -12.79
N VAL A 319 16.85 -19.53 -12.07
CA VAL A 319 15.96 -18.50 -11.52
C VAL A 319 16.49 -17.10 -11.78
N ASP A 320 15.60 -16.12 -11.81
CA ASP A 320 15.97 -14.71 -11.72
C ASP A 320 15.74 -14.23 -10.28
N HIS A 321 16.71 -13.49 -9.74
CA HIS A 321 16.69 -12.98 -8.38
C HIS A 321 17.27 -11.58 -8.31
N PHE A 322 17.04 -10.89 -7.20
CA PHE A 322 17.71 -9.62 -6.93
C PHE A 322 19.00 -9.83 -6.15
N SER A 323 20.03 -9.06 -6.51
CA SER A 323 21.33 -9.02 -5.83
C SER A 323 21.92 -7.62 -5.86
N ASN A 324 23.09 -7.45 -5.26
CA ASN A 324 23.92 -6.26 -5.36
C ASN A 324 25.18 -6.58 -6.22
N PRO A 325 25.26 -6.07 -7.46
CA PRO A 325 26.33 -6.39 -8.41
C PRO A 325 27.67 -5.74 -8.05
N ALA A 326 27.68 -4.83 -7.06
CA ALA A 326 28.93 -4.28 -6.52
C ALA A 326 29.67 -5.28 -5.60
N LEU A 327 29.03 -6.39 -5.24
CA LEU A 327 29.63 -7.48 -4.47
C LEU A 327 30.15 -8.57 -5.41
N ASP A 328 31.23 -9.24 -5.01
CA ASP A 328 31.80 -10.36 -5.75
C ASP A 328 31.97 -11.58 -4.79
N PRO A 329 31.13 -12.63 -4.92
CA PRO A 329 30.08 -12.79 -5.93
C PRO A 329 28.87 -11.87 -5.69
N PRO A 330 28.06 -11.57 -6.73
CA PRO A 330 26.87 -10.73 -6.59
C PRO A 330 25.81 -11.43 -5.73
N ILE A 331 25.72 -11.00 -4.47
CA ILE A 331 24.77 -11.51 -3.47
C ILE A 331 23.88 -10.38 -2.97
N GLN A 332 22.91 -10.67 -2.08
CA GLN A 332 22.04 -9.63 -1.52
C GLN A 332 22.87 -8.53 -0.86
N ASP A 333 22.35 -7.30 -0.95
CA ASP A 333 22.90 -6.18 -0.18
C ASP A 333 22.92 -6.54 1.31
N ALA A 334 24.00 -6.18 2.01
CA ALA A 334 24.18 -6.36 3.44
C ALA A 334 24.04 -5.05 4.21
N LEU A 335 23.79 -3.91 3.53
CA LEU A 335 23.64 -2.62 4.18
C LEU A 335 22.33 -2.53 4.98
N ALA A 336 22.29 -1.62 5.95
CA ALA A 336 21.08 -1.25 6.67
C ALA A 336 20.16 -0.38 5.80
N GLY A 337 18.87 -0.33 6.15
CA GLY A 337 17.89 0.53 5.48
C GLY A 337 16.68 -0.26 4.98
N TYR A 338 15.98 0.32 4.03
CA TYR A 338 14.70 -0.17 3.52
C TYR A 338 14.75 -0.44 2.02
N PHE A 339 13.81 -1.21 1.50
CA PHE A 339 13.52 -1.26 0.07
C PHE A 339 12.31 -0.37 -0.25
N SER A 340 12.34 0.22 -1.44
CA SER A 340 11.21 0.95 -2.04
C SER A 340 11.28 0.84 -3.56
N VAL A 341 10.40 1.52 -4.30
CA VAL A 341 10.49 1.62 -5.76
C VAL A 341 11.90 1.98 -6.27
N GLN A 342 12.63 2.85 -5.56
CA GLN A 342 13.98 3.28 -5.93
C GLN A 342 15.06 2.23 -5.71
N SER A 343 14.75 1.15 -4.98
CA SER A 343 15.68 0.03 -4.80
C SER A 343 15.91 -0.73 -6.10
N TYR A 344 14.91 -0.77 -6.98
CA TYR A 344 14.96 -1.51 -8.24
C TYR A 344 15.73 -0.72 -9.29
N ALA A 345 17.06 -0.82 -9.25
CA ALA A 345 17.97 0.00 -10.05
C ALA A 345 17.69 -0.09 -11.56
N ASP A 346 17.27 -1.26 -12.03
CA ASP A 346 17.03 -1.54 -13.45
C ASP A 346 15.77 -0.84 -14.01
N VAL A 347 14.84 -0.40 -13.15
CA VAL A 347 13.62 0.32 -13.55
C VAL A 347 13.94 1.70 -14.12
N GLY A 348 15.00 2.36 -13.60
CA GLY A 348 15.41 3.69 -14.04
C GLY A 348 16.06 3.73 -15.42
N ALA A 349 16.59 2.59 -15.90
CA ALA A 349 17.29 2.52 -17.18
C ALA A 349 16.33 2.47 -18.39
N ASN A 350 15.06 2.08 -18.17
CA ASN A 350 14.00 1.96 -19.20
C ASN A 350 14.51 1.31 -20.50
N THR A 351 15.46 0.37 -20.42
CA THR A 351 16.03 -0.25 -21.62
C THR A 351 15.05 -1.21 -22.26
N GLY A 352 13.96 -1.58 -21.56
CA GLY A 352 12.99 -2.59 -22.00
C GLY A 352 13.61 -3.99 -22.15
N TYR A 353 14.93 -4.11 -22.00
CA TYR A 353 15.72 -5.26 -22.35
C TYR A 353 16.92 -5.41 -21.40
N HIS A 354 17.13 -6.61 -20.88
CA HIS A 354 18.42 -7.12 -20.46
C HIS A 354 18.87 -8.17 -21.47
N TYR A 355 20.17 -8.33 -21.64
CA TYR A 355 20.70 -9.39 -22.49
C TYR A 355 20.77 -10.67 -21.66
N ASP A 356 20.17 -11.76 -22.15
CA ASP A 356 20.60 -13.07 -21.69
C ASP A 356 22.06 -13.31 -22.08
N LEU A 357 22.69 -14.37 -21.54
CA LEU A 357 24.12 -14.63 -21.79
C LEU A 357 24.47 -15.01 -23.23
N SER A 358 23.53 -14.91 -24.16
CA SER A 358 23.74 -15.07 -25.60
C SER A 358 23.60 -13.74 -26.35
N GLY A 359 23.42 -12.62 -25.64
CA GLY A 359 23.17 -11.32 -26.25
C GLY A 359 21.73 -11.14 -26.75
N ASN A 360 20.79 -12.02 -26.36
CA ASN A 360 19.38 -11.86 -26.75
C ASN A 360 18.65 -10.95 -25.77
N ASN A 361 17.87 -10.04 -26.34
CA ASN A 361 16.96 -9.17 -25.59
C ASN A 361 15.91 -10.00 -24.83
N ARG A 362 16.00 -10.03 -23.51
CA ARG A 362 14.94 -10.48 -22.59
C ARG A 362 14.34 -9.27 -21.90
N GLU A 363 13.03 -9.27 -21.66
CA GLU A 363 12.35 -8.12 -21.04
C GLU A 363 13.05 -7.69 -19.74
N GLY A 364 13.44 -6.42 -19.68
CA GLY A 364 14.04 -5.83 -18.49
C GLY A 364 13.06 -5.68 -17.34
N LEU A 365 13.54 -5.41 -16.13
CA LEU A 365 12.64 -5.00 -15.06
C LEU A 365 12.18 -3.56 -15.32
N ASN A 366 10.93 -3.39 -15.73
CA ASN A 366 10.29 -2.08 -15.80
C ASN A 366 9.45 -1.83 -14.54
N PHE A 367 8.94 -0.61 -14.40
CA PHE A 367 8.16 -0.19 -13.24
C PHE A 367 6.89 -1.03 -13.00
N GLU A 368 6.28 -1.58 -14.05
CA GLU A 368 5.12 -2.47 -13.97
C GLU A 368 5.48 -3.85 -13.41
N LYS A 369 6.66 -4.36 -13.78
CA LYS A 369 7.15 -5.70 -13.45
C LYS A 369 7.79 -5.81 -12.06
N ILE A 370 7.86 -4.72 -11.30
CA ILE A 370 8.23 -4.80 -9.87
C ILE A 370 7.28 -5.78 -9.16
N PRO A 371 7.79 -6.83 -8.49
CA PRO A 371 6.95 -7.90 -7.96
C PRO A 371 5.92 -7.47 -6.91
N THR A 372 4.89 -8.29 -6.75
CA THR A 372 3.94 -8.24 -5.63
C THR A 372 4.35 -9.28 -4.60
N PHE A 373 4.32 -8.91 -3.32
CA PHE A 373 4.47 -9.83 -2.19
C PHE A 373 3.08 -10.28 -1.72
N THR A 374 2.90 -11.58 -1.53
CA THR A 374 1.71 -12.13 -0.89
C THR A 374 2.11 -12.68 0.47
N SER A 375 1.50 -12.17 1.53
CA SER A 375 1.77 -12.60 2.90
C SER A 375 1.40 -14.09 3.07
N PRO A 376 2.35 -14.96 3.44
CA PRO A 376 2.04 -16.37 3.70
C PRO A 376 1.10 -16.56 4.90
N THR A 377 1.07 -15.60 5.83
CA THR A 377 0.25 -15.67 7.05
C THR A 377 -1.15 -15.11 6.86
N SER A 378 -1.28 -13.96 6.20
CA SER A 378 -2.56 -13.24 6.06
C SER A 378 -3.21 -13.38 4.68
N GLY A 379 -2.46 -13.79 3.66
CA GLY A 379 -2.91 -13.81 2.26
C GLY A 379 -3.02 -12.44 1.60
N GLU A 380 -2.67 -11.35 2.30
CA GLU A 380 -2.71 -9.99 1.76
C GLU A 380 -1.64 -9.79 0.67
N GLU A 381 -2.05 -9.20 -0.46
CA GLU A 381 -1.16 -8.84 -1.55
C GLU A 381 -0.70 -7.39 -1.45
N ILE A 382 0.62 -7.19 -1.38
CA ILE A 382 1.26 -5.89 -1.26
C ILE A 382 2.21 -5.69 -2.46
N ARG A 383 1.99 -4.62 -3.22
CA ARG A 383 2.86 -4.26 -4.34
C ARG A 383 4.16 -3.68 -3.81
N LEU A 384 5.30 -4.31 -4.12
CA LEU A 384 6.60 -3.88 -3.56
C LEU A 384 7.05 -2.49 -4.05
N ARG A 385 6.48 -2.02 -5.16
CA ARG A 385 6.67 -0.64 -5.63
C ARG A 385 6.00 0.41 -4.74
N ASP A 386 4.92 0.06 -4.04
CA ASP A 386 4.06 1.00 -3.30
C ASP A 386 4.22 0.84 -1.77
N CYS A 387 5.39 0.38 -1.32
CA CYS A 387 5.68 0.16 0.09
C CYS A 387 7.09 0.60 0.49
N ILE A 388 7.29 0.71 1.80
CA ILE A 388 8.60 0.77 2.44
C ILE A 388 8.83 -0.58 3.11
N ASP A 389 9.90 -1.27 2.77
CA ASP A 389 10.16 -2.65 3.20
C ASP A 389 11.48 -2.77 3.97
N PHE A 390 11.40 -2.95 5.29
CA PHE A 390 12.54 -3.10 6.19
C PHE A 390 12.95 -4.56 6.42
N ARG A 391 12.33 -5.52 5.71
CA ARG A 391 12.63 -6.95 5.91
C ARG A 391 14.12 -7.22 5.63
N PRO A 392 14.88 -7.80 6.57
CA PRO A 392 16.23 -8.25 6.32
C PRO A 392 16.23 -9.40 5.31
N SER A 393 17.32 -9.52 4.56
CA SER A 393 17.50 -10.60 3.59
C SER A 393 18.50 -11.60 4.12
N ARG A 394 18.11 -12.87 4.15
CA ARG A 394 19.02 -13.96 4.49
C ARG A 394 20.10 -14.02 3.41
N TYR A 395 21.35 -14.23 3.78
CA TYR A 395 22.39 -14.42 2.78
C TYR A 395 22.11 -15.66 1.92
N SER A 396 22.13 -15.52 0.59
CA SER A 396 22.26 -16.68 -0.31
C SER A 396 23.48 -17.52 0.04
N ALA A 397 23.45 -18.81 -0.30
CA ALA A 397 24.65 -19.64 -0.15
C ALA A 397 25.75 -19.20 -1.13
N ASN A 398 26.98 -19.02 -0.63
CA ASN A 398 28.12 -18.53 -1.40
C ASN A 398 28.85 -19.68 -2.11
N ASN A 399 28.25 -20.29 -3.14
CA ASN A 399 28.92 -21.41 -3.82
C ASN A 399 29.99 -21.00 -4.86
N ASP A 400 30.22 -19.70 -5.05
CA ASP A 400 31.13 -19.20 -6.11
C ASP A 400 32.50 -18.73 -5.56
N LYS A 401 32.66 -18.59 -4.23
CA LYS A 401 33.92 -18.10 -3.59
C LYS A 401 34.42 -18.86 -2.35
N GLY A 402 33.86 -20.04 -2.06
CA GLY A 402 34.36 -20.89 -0.97
C GLY A 402 33.77 -20.55 0.41
N SER A 403 33.31 -21.61 1.07
CA SER A 403 32.98 -21.78 2.48
C SER A 403 32.25 -20.64 3.22
N ASN A 404 30.97 -20.46 2.91
CA ASN A 404 29.96 -20.29 3.96
C ASN A 404 28.70 -21.09 3.56
N THR A 405 28.75 -22.39 3.80
CA THR A 405 27.80 -23.38 3.25
C THR A 405 26.51 -23.53 4.03
N THR A 406 26.35 -22.86 5.16
CA THR A 406 25.10 -22.94 5.91
C THR A 406 24.83 -21.59 6.55
N ASN A 407 24.36 -20.62 5.75
CA ASN A 407 23.57 -19.50 6.27
C ASN A 407 22.26 -20.03 6.86
N ASP A 408 22.30 -21.10 7.64
CA ASP A 408 21.21 -21.88 8.17
C ASP A 408 20.68 -21.23 9.44
N LEU A 409 19.40 -20.86 9.40
CA LEU A 409 18.73 -20.22 10.52
C LEU A 409 18.66 -21.11 11.77
N THR A 410 18.87 -22.42 11.65
CA THR A 410 18.83 -23.35 12.80
C THR A 410 20.16 -23.45 13.56
N THR A 411 21.28 -23.08 12.92
CA THR A 411 22.63 -23.28 13.47
C THR A 411 23.51 -22.03 13.45
N ASN A 412 23.09 -20.98 12.74
CA ASN A 412 23.91 -19.79 12.50
C ASN A 412 23.15 -18.49 12.79
N ASN A 413 23.49 -17.83 13.91
CA ASN A 413 22.94 -16.53 14.29
C ASN A 413 23.32 -15.38 13.33
N ALA A 414 24.22 -15.60 12.37
CA ALA A 414 24.67 -14.61 11.37
C ALA A 414 24.11 -14.86 9.96
N ALA A 415 23.05 -15.67 9.82
CA ALA A 415 22.38 -15.91 8.54
C ALA A 415 21.76 -14.63 7.93
N PHE A 416 21.43 -13.63 8.77
CA PHE A 416 21.07 -12.28 8.36
C PHE A 416 22.22 -11.31 8.64
N PRO A 417 22.47 -10.31 7.76
CA PRO A 417 23.39 -9.22 8.06
C PRO A 417 22.96 -8.49 9.34
N SER A 418 23.84 -8.40 10.34
CA SER A 418 23.53 -7.73 11.62
C SER A 418 23.18 -6.25 11.45
N SER A 419 23.72 -5.62 10.41
CA SER A 419 23.37 -4.27 9.92
C SER A 419 21.90 -4.14 9.49
N GLN A 420 21.31 -5.19 8.92
CA GLN A 420 19.88 -5.24 8.57
C GLN A 420 19.00 -5.59 9.77
N LEU A 421 19.62 -5.90 10.89
CA LEU A 421 18.99 -5.98 12.20
C LEU A 421 19.30 -4.69 12.97
N GLY A 422 19.35 -4.76 14.30
CA GLY A 422 19.58 -3.60 15.15
C GLY A 422 20.97 -2.96 15.06
N ALA A 423 22.00 -3.61 14.51
CA ALA A 423 23.39 -3.13 14.64
C ALA A 423 23.69 -1.84 13.86
N ALA A 424 22.98 -1.59 12.76
CA ALA A 424 23.16 -0.38 11.95
C ALA A 424 21.83 0.25 11.47
N GLY A 425 20.71 -0.19 12.04
CA GLY A 425 19.38 0.38 11.80
C GLY A 425 18.61 -0.25 10.66
N GLY A 426 18.72 -1.55 10.45
CA GLY A 426 17.84 -2.25 9.52
C GLY A 426 16.42 -2.49 10.04
N THR A 427 16.21 -2.44 11.35
CA THR A 427 14.89 -2.60 11.98
C THR A 427 14.44 -1.31 12.66
N PRO A 428 13.40 -0.63 12.18
CA PRO A 428 12.88 0.57 12.82
C PRO A 428 12.23 0.22 14.16
N ASP A 429 12.30 1.16 15.10
CA ASP A 429 11.66 1.04 16.40
C ASP A 429 10.16 1.38 16.29
N PRO A 430 9.25 0.48 16.70
CA PRO A 430 7.81 0.71 16.63
C PRO A 430 7.31 1.84 17.55
N GLU A 431 8.08 2.27 18.55
CA GLU A 431 7.71 3.36 19.45
C GLU A 431 7.85 4.75 18.81
N TYR A 432 8.64 4.85 17.73
CA TYR A 432 8.96 6.12 17.09
C TYR A 432 8.26 6.29 15.75
N ALA A 433 7.90 7.54 15.44
CA ALA A 433 7.31 7.89 14.15
C ALA A 433 8.38 7.85 13.03
N LEU A 434 7.99 7.24 11.91
CA LEU A 434 8.74 7.26 10.66
C LEU A 434 8.30 8.47 9.81
N GLN A 435 9.25 9.23 9.27
CA GLN A 435 8.99 10.48 8.54
C GLN A 435 9.65 10.46 7.16
N PHE A 436 8.90 10.85 6.13
CA PHE A 436 9.39 10.94 4.75
C PHE A 436 8.47 11.83 3.90
N ASN A 437 9.02 12.34 2.81
CA ASN A 437 8.25 12.94 1.72
C ASN A 437 8.16 11.95 0.55
N THR A 438 7.09 12.00 -0.21
CA THR A 438 6.94 11.12 -1.37
C THR A 438 6.32 11.83 -2.56
N ASN A 439 6.79 11.45 -3.75
CA ASN A 439 6.14 11.77 -5.02
C ASN A 439 5.46 10.50 -5.54
N TYR A 440 4.23 10.65 -6.00
CA TYR A 440 3.44 9.58 -6.60
C TYR A 440 2.78 10.10 -7.87
N TYR A 441 2.50 9.19 -8.80
CA TYR A 441 1.89 9.56 -10.06
C TYR A 441 0.43 9.98 -9.85
N LEU A 442 0.00 11.02 -10.56
CA LEU A 442 -1.37 11.50 -10.55
C LEU A 442 -2.02 11.24 -11.90
N GLY A 443 -3.31 10.92 -11.87
CA GLY A 443 -4.11 10.85 -13.08
C GLY A 443 -4.33 12.24 -13.65
N ARG A 444 -4.76 12.29 -14.91
CA ARG A 444 -5.20 13.55 -15.54
C ARG A 444 -6.32 13.29 -16.55
N LYS A 445 -7.02 14.34 -16.95
CA LYS A 445 -8.00 14.28 -18.05
C LYS A 445 -7.51 15.13 -19.21
N ASP A 446 -7.46 14.55 -20.40
CA ASP A 446 -7.06 15.22 -21.63
C ASP A 446 -8.26 15.32 -22.57
N LYS A 447 -8.18 16.20 -23.57
CA LYS A 447 -9.15 16.27 -24.68
C LYS A 447 -8.46 16.02 -26.00
N LEU A 448 -9.07 15.18 -26.84
CA LEU A 448 -8.70 15.07 -28.25
C LEU A 448 -9.60 16.01 -29.06
N ILE A 449 -8.97 16.98 -29.71
CA ILE A 449 -9.64 18.02 -30.48
C ILE A 449 -9.25 17.94 -31.97
N LEU A 450 -10.13 18.43 -32.82
CA LEU A 450 -9.87 18.70 -34.23
C LEU A 450 -9.84 20.21 -34.45
N SER A 451 -8.66 20.74 -34.77
CA SER A 451 -8.48 22.18 -35.08
C SER A 451 -9.08 22.56 -36.43
N LYS A 452 -9.35 23.85 -36.63
CA LYS A 452 -9.78 24.42 -37.93
C LYS A 452 -8.87 24.06 -39.11
N ASP A 453 -7.57 23.86 -38.85
CA ASP A 453 -6.57 23.47 -39.85
C ASP A 453 -6.59 21.97 -40.19
N ARG A 454 -7.61 21.23 -39.70
CA ARG A 454 -7.78 19.77 -39.87
C ARG A 454 -6.68 18.94 -39.21
N VAL A 455 -6.04 19.48 -38.18
CA VAL A 455 -5.01 18.79 -37.39
C VAL A 455 -5.60 18.32 -36.07
N PHE A 456 -5.38 17.04 -35.74
CA PHE A 456 -5.70 16.49 -34.41
C PHE A 456 -4.70 17.00 -33.38
N ARG A 457 -5.20 17.52 -32.25
CA ARG A 457 -4.38 17.98 -31.13
C ARG A 457 -4.91 17.41 -29.83
N VAL A 458 -4.04 17.24 -28.85
CA VAL A 458 -4.41 16.83 -27.49
C VAL A 458 -4.22 18.02 -26.55
N ILE A 459 -5.29 18.48 -25.94
CA ILE A 459 -5.23 19.43 -24.84
C ILE A 459 -4.96 18.61 -23.57
N LYS A 460 -3.77 18.77 -22.99
CA LYS A 460 -3.37 18.08 -21.77
C LYS A 460 -3.99 18.78 -20.56
N GLY A 461 -4.64 18.02 -19.69
CA GLY A 461 -5.09 18.54 -18.40
C GLY A 461 -3.96 18.61 -17.39
N VAL A 462 -4.25 19.23 -16.25
CA VAL A 462 -3.34 19.28 -15.10
C VAL A 462 -3.51 18.00 -14.28
N PRO A 463 -2.42 17.26 -13.96
CA PRO A 463 -2.50 16.10 -13.07
C PRO A 463 -2.97 16.50 -11.67
N ALA A 464 -3.94 15.75 -11.13
CA ALA A 464 -4.51 16.00 -9.81
C ALA A 464 -5.02 14.70 -9.19
N ARG A 465 -5.25 14.69 -7.86
CA ARG A 465 -5.90 13.55 -7.19
C ARG A 465 -7.33 13.34 -7.71
N GLU A 466 -8.04 14.44 -7.96
CA GLU A 466 -9.33 14.47 -8.64
C GLU A 466 -9.20 15.31 -9.92
N PRO A 467 -8.85 14.69 -11.06
CA PRO A 467 -8.62 15.42 -12.30
C PRO A 467 -9.87 16.12 -12.84
N ILE A 468 -9.70 17.39 -13.17
CA ILE A 468 -10.68 18.17 -13.90
C ILE A 468 -10.39 18.14 -15.39
N THR A 469 -11.45 18.14 -16.18
CA THR A 469 -11.36 18.21 -17.64
C THR A 469 -10.90 19.61 -18.05
N PRO A 470 -9.91 19.75 -18.96
CA PRO A 470 -9.44 21.06 -19.41
C PRO A 470 -10.55 21.85 -20.15
N PRO A 471 -10.47 23.18 -20.21
CA PRO A 471 -11.40 23.99 -20.98
C PRO A 471 -11.37 23.62 -22.47
N ASP A 472 -12.48 23.85 -23.16
CA ASP A 472 -12.54 23.71 -24.62
C ASP A 472 -11.74 24.84 -25.30
N ASP A 473 -11.23 24.57 -26.49
CA ASP A 473 -10.52 25.55 -27.32
C ASP A 473 -11.47 26.03 -28.42
N ASP A 474 -11.72 27.34 -28.47
CA ASP A 474 -12.69 28.00 -29.35
C ASP A 474 -12.42 27.75 -30.84
N ASP A 475 -11.16 27.54 -31.21
CA ASP A 475 -10.72 27.29 -32.60
C ASP A 475 -10.76 25.80 -33.00
N SER A 476 -11.37 24.96 -32.16
CA SER A 476 -11.37 23.50 -32.34
C SER A 476 -12.68 22.85 -31.92
N ILE A 477 -12.89 21.62 -32.41
CA ILE A 477 -14.02 20.79 -31.99
C ILE A 477 -13.49 19.64 -31.13
N THR A 478 -14.03 19.49 -29.92
CA THR A 478 -13.67 18.39 -29.02
C THR A 478 -14.36 17.10 -29.43
N LEU A 479 -13.59 16.07 -29.74
CA LEU A 479 -14.09 14.76 -30.19
C LEU A 479 -14.16 13.75 -29.05
N TYR A 480 -13.14 13.73 -28.18
CA TYR A 480 -13.08 12.82 -27.05
C TYR A 480 -12.55 13.51 -25.79
N THR A 481 -13.08 13.11 -24.64
CA THR A 481 -12.41 13.31 -23.34
C THR A 481 -11.69 12.02 -22.96
N LEU A 482 -10.40 12.10 -22.68
CA LEU A 482 -9.54 10.99 -22.27
C LEU A 482 -9.33 11.08 -20.77
N THR A 483 -9.64 10.03 -20.02
CA THR A 483 -9.28 9.91 -18.61
C THR A 483 -8.05 9.02 -18.51
N ILE A 484 -6.92 9.63 -18.18
CA ILE A 484 -5.61 9.00 -18.13
C ILE A 484 -5.33 8.59 -16.67
N PRO A 485 -5.17 7.29 -16.38
CA PRO A 485 -4.84 6.84 -15.03
C PRO A 485 -3.41 7.26 -14.63
N PRO A 486 -3.11 7.34 -13.31
CA PRO A 486 -1.75 7.55 -12.82
C PRO A 486 -0.72 6.60 -13.45
N TYR A 487 0.45 7.13 -13.86
CA TYR A 487 1.54 6.43 -14.58
C TYR A 487 1.16 5.87 -15.97
N THR A 488 -0.06 5.33 -16.12
CA THR A 488 -0.55 4.62 -17.32
C THR A 488 0.32 3.41 -17.67
N PHE A 489 0.09 2.30 -16.96
CA PHE A 489 0.79 1.02 -17.21
C PHE A 489 0.49 0.49 -18.62
N ASN A 490 -0.78 0.52 -19.02
CA ASN A 490 -1.19 0.13 -20.37
C ASN A 490 -1.99 1.25 -21.05
N THR A 491 -1.75 1.43 -22.34
CA THR A 491 -2.57 2.31 -23.21
C THR A 491 -4.06 1.95 -23.21
N GLY A 492 -4.39 0.67 -23.01
CA GLY A 492 -5.77 0.20 -22.89
C GLY A 492 -6.51 0.68 -21.63
N ASP A 493 -5.78 1.13 -20.59
CA ASP A 493 -6.39 1.64 -19.36
C ASP A 493 -6.93 3.06 -19.51
N ILE A 494 -6.60 3.74 -20.62
CA ILE A 494 -7.09 5.09 -20.91
C ILE A 494 -8.57 5.01 -21.29
N LYS A 495 -9.44 5.55 -20.42
CA LYS A 495 -10.88 5.59 -20.68
C LYS A 495 -11.21 6.75 -21.61
N THR A 496 -11.90 6.47 -22.70
CA THR A 496 -12.31 7.49 -23.67
C THR A 496 -13.82 7.73 -23.58
N LYS A 497 -14.22 9.00 -23.59
CA LYS A 497 -15.61 9.44 -23.69
C LYS A 497 -15.78 10.21 -24.99
N TYR A 498 -16.50 9.62 -25.94
CA TYR A 498 -16.85 10.29 -27.19
C TYR A 498 -17.81 11.46 -26.93
N ILE A 499 -17.60 12.56 -27.63
CA ILE A 499 -18.47 13.73 -27.64
C ILE A 499 -19.10 13.82 -29.02
N ASP A 500 -20.44 13.72 -29.05
CA ASP A 500 -21.19 13.81 -30.28
C ASP A 500 -21.33 15.28 -30.72
N ASN A 501 -20.72 15.60 -31.86
CA ASN A 501 -20.77 16.93 -32.46
C ASN A 501 -21.79 16.95 -33.61
N ARG A 502 -23.02 16.53 -33.31
CA ARG A 502 -24.09 16.49 -34.31
C ARG A 502 -24.53 17.90 -34.69
N ARG A 503 -24.42 18.21 -35.98
CA ARG A 503 -24.97 19.44 -36.54
C ARG A 503 -26.47 19.31 -36.72
N TYR A 504 -27.23 20.22 -36.13
CA TYR A 504 -28.66 20.39 -36.42
C TYR A 504 -28.83 21.45 -37.50
N THR A 505 -29.60 21.14 -38.54
CA THR A 505 -30.00 22.16 -39.52
C THR A 505 -31.20 22.95 -38.97
N MET A 506 -31.44 24.17 -39.46
CA MET A 506 -32.64 24.93 -39.08
C MET A 506 -33.95 24.16 -39.34
N ARG A 507 -33.97 23.29 -40.36
CA ARG A 507 -35.11 22.39 -40.63
C ARG A 507 -35.28 21.35 -39.53
N ASP A 508 -34.19 20.80 -39.00
CA ASP A 508 -34.24 19.82 -37.92
C ASP A 508 -34.62 20.47 -36.59
N ILE A 509 -34.12 21.68 -36.33
CA ILE A 509 -34.51 22.49 -35.17
C ILE A 509 -36.01 22.81 -35.22
N GLY A 510 -36.53 23.26 -36.37
CA GLY A 510 -37.97 23.52 -36.52
C GLY A 510 -38.85 22.26 -36.38
N LYS A 511 -38.33 21.07 -36.70
CA LYS A 511 -39.02 19.80 -36.41
C LYS A 511 -39.03 19.48 -34.91
N LEU A 512 -37.93 19.75 -34.21
CA LEU A 512 -37.84 19.56 -32.76
C LEU A 512 -38.74 20.55 -32.02
N GLU A 513 -38.75 21.82 -32.43
CA GLU A 513 -39.63 22.86 -31.92
C GLU A 513 -41.11 22.45 -32.03
N LYS A 514 -41.57 22.06 -33.23
CA LYS A 514 -42.94 21.54 -33.41
C LYS A 514 -43.25 20.32 -32.55
N ARG A 515 -42.28 19.43 -32.34
CA ARG A 515 -42.48 18.27 -31.46
C ARG A 515 -42.59 18.68 -29.99
N ILE A 516 -41.80 19.66 -29.55
CA ILE A 516 -41.84 20.19 -28.19
C ILE A 516 -43.16 20.93 -27.96
N GLU A 517 -43.57 21.78 -28.90
CA GLU A 517 -44.86 22.49 -28.88
C GLU A 517 -46.04 21.50 -28.81
N ASN A 518 -46.02 20.45 -29.63
CA ASN A 518 -47.04 19.40 -29.57
C ASN A 518 -47.02 18.66 -28.22
N LEU A 519 -45.83 18.33 -27.69
CA LEU A 519 -45.70 17.70 -26.38
C LEU A 519 -46.27 18.60 -25.28
N GLU A 520 -46.01 19.90 -25.32
CA GLU A 520 -46.54 20.89 -24.39
C GLU A 520 -48.07 20.97 -24.46
N TYR A 521 -48.65 20.99 -25.67
CA TYR A 521 -50.10 20.99 -25.86
C TYR A 521 -50.76 19.74 -25.22
N TYR A 522 -50.21 18.56 -25.48
CA TYR A 522 -50.76 17.31 -24.93
C TYR A 522 -50.55 17.17 -23.42
N THR A 523 -49.42 17.63 -22.87
CA THR A 523 -49.18 17.58 -21.43
C THR A 523 -50.06 18.57 -20.67
N ALA A 524 -50.30 19.76 -21.22
CA ALA A 524 -51.22 20.73 -20.63
C ALA A 524 -52.64 20.14 -20.50
N LEU A 525 -53.18 19.58 -21.59
CA LEU A 525 -54.51 18.96 -21.55
C LEU A 525 -54.58 17.79 -20.57
N SER A 526 -53.58 16.90 -20.59
CA SER A 526 -53.53 15.76 -19.67
C SER A 526 -53.40 16.18 -18.19
N MET A 527 -52.71 17.28 -17.91
CA MET A 527 -52.58 17.82 -16.55
C MET A 527 -53.92 18.40 -16.05
N LEU A 528 -54.63 19.17 -16.88
CA LEU A 528 -55.96 19.68 -16.52
C LEU A 528 -57.01 18.55 -16.42
N GLU A 529 -56.96 17.54 -17.30
CA GLU A 529 -57.79 16.33 -17.20
C GLU A 529 -57.59 15.61 -15.87
N LYS A 530 -56.33 15.45 -15.46
CA LYS A 530 -55.99 14.82 -14.18
C LYS A 530 -56.42 15.67 -12.98
N GLU A 531 -56.25 16.99 -13.06
CA GLU A 531 -56.70 17.92 -12.01
C GLU A 531 -58.23 17.92 -11.86
N ALA A 532 -58.97 17.98 -12.97
CA ALA A 532 -60.42 17.88 -12.98
C ALA A 532 -60.93 16.50 -12.50
N ALA A 533 -60.22 15.41 -12.85
CA ALA A 533 -60.51 14.08 -12.33
C ALA A 533 -60.29 13.98 -10.82
N GLY A 534 -59.22 14.60 -10.31
CA GLY A 534 -58.88 14.65 -8.89
C GLY A 534 -59.73 15.61 -8.06
N THR A 535 -60.36 16.62 -8.68
CA THR A 535 -61.20 17.60 -7.99
C THR A 535 -62.46 16.94 -7.45
N SER A 536 -62.67 16.94 -6.13
CA SER A 536 -63.89 16.44 -5.52
C SER A 536 -65.02 17.46 -5.66
N ILE A 537 -66.12 17.06 -6.31
CA ILE A 537 -67.35 17.87 -6.35
C ILE A 537 -68.24 17.35 -5.22
N SER A 538 -68.12 17.95 -4.04
CA SER A 538 -69.06 17.70 -2.96
C SER A 538 -70.32 18.53 -3.23
N GLY A 539 -71.48 17.88 -3.26
CA GLY A 539 -72.73 18.62 -3.21
C GLY A 539 -72.76 19.39 -1.91
N GLY A 540 -72.97 20.71 -1.96
CA GLY A 540 -73.40 21.45 -0.77
C GLY A 540 -74.69 20.87 -0.19
N SER A 541 -75.37 21.58 0.72
CA SER A 541 -76.57 21.11 1.44
C SER A 541 -77.78 20.66 0.59
N THR A 542 -77.66 20.63 -0.74
CA THR A 542 -78.62 20.10 -1.70
C THR A 542 -78.35 18.63 -1.99
N LYS A 543 -79.24 17.76 -1.48
CA LYS A 543 -79.26 16.31 -1.68
C LYS A 543 -79.42 15.95 -3.15
N ASP A 544 -78.42 15.30 -3.75
CA ASP A 544 -78.50 14.81 -5.14
C ASP A 544 -78.85 13.31 -5.23
N SER A 545 -78.61 12.50 -4.19
CA SER A 545 -79.12 11.11 -4.14
C SER A 545 -79.41 10.62 -2.72
N LEU A 546 -80.41 9.73 -2.56
CA LEU A 546 -80.79 9.16 -1.25
C LEU A 546 -79.72 8.26 -0.62
N PHE A 547 -78.71 7.82 -1.38
CA PHE A 547 -77.70 6.84 -0.93
C PHE A 547 -76.29 7.44 -0.73
N ASN A 548 -76.07 8.73 -0.96
CA ASN A 548 -74.80 9.39 -0.64
C ASN A 548 -75.01 10.83 -0.10
N PRO A 549 -75.36 10.99 1.19
CA PRO A 549 -75.79 12.28 1.74
C PRO A 549 -74.67 13.31 1.98
N ALA A 550 -73.39 12.93 1.85
CA ALA A 550 -72.24 13.82 2.09
C ALA A 550 -70.93 13.38 1.37
N GLY A 551 -71.01 12.56 0.32
CA GLY A 551 -69.84 12.09 -0.43
C GLY A 551 -69.71 12.72 -1.80
N ASP A 552 -68.54 12.55 -2.41
CA ASP A 552 -68.22 13.09 -3.73
C ASP A 552 -69.18 12.55 -4.80
N ARG A 553 -69.66 13.45 -5.66
CA ARG A 553 -70.51 13.07 -6.80
C ARG A 553 -69.70 12.21 -7.77
N PHE A 554 -70.31 11.13 -8.26
CA PHE A 554 -69.71 10.29 -9.28
C PHE A 554 -69.60 11.07 -10.60
N LYS A 555 -68.39 11.11 -11.19
CA LYS A 555 -68.13 11.83 -12.44
C LYS A 555 -68.41 10.91 -13.62
N ASN A 556 -69.50 11.13 -14.36
CA ASN A 556 -69.87 10.34 -15.55
C ASN A 556 -69.11 10.73 -16.83
N GLY A 557 -68.46 11.90 -16.80
CA GLY A 557 -67.66 12.46 -17.89
C GLY A 557 -67.05 13.77 -17.43
N ILE A 558 -65.87 14.08 -17.93
CA ILE A 558 -65.15 15.31 -17.61
C ILE A 558 -64.87 15.99 -18.95
N LEU A 559 -65.35 17.22 -19.08
CA LEU A 559 -64.99 18.12 -20.18
C LEU A 559 -64.02 19.14 -19.61
N VAL A 560 -62.86 19.26 -20.24
CA VAL A 560 -61.83 20.22 -19.87
C VAL A 560 -61.62 21.17 -21.05
N ASP A 561 -61.59 22.47 -20.76
CA ASP A 561 -61.29 23.51 -21.72
C ASP A 561 -60.07 24.31 -21.23
N GLY A 562 -59.08 24.47 -22.10
CA GLY A 562 -57.91 25.30 -21.85
C GLY A 562 -58.13 26.79 -22.16
N PHE A 563 -59.35 27.18 -22.54
CA PHE A 563 -59.77 28.54 -22.88
C PHE A 563 -58.83 29.20 -23.91
N LYS A 564 -58.45 28.45 -24.94
CA LYS A 564 -57.67 28.93 -26.10
C LYS A 564 -58.54 29.42 -27.25
N GLY A 565 -59.86 29.31 -27.13
CA GLY A 565 -60.83 29.75 -28.12
C GLY A 565 -62.21 29.17 -27.85
N HIS A 566 -63.18 29.54 -28.67
CA HIS A 566 -64.59 29.18 -28.45
C HIS A 566 -65.01 27.84 -29.09
N SER A 567 -64.07 26.99 -29.52
CA SER A 567 -64.38 25.76 -30.28
C SER A 567 -65.06 24.65 -29.47
N ILE A 568 -64.92 24.67 -28.14
CA ILE A 568 -65.56 23.70 -27.24
C ILE A 568 -66.97 24.16 -26.85
N GLY A 569 -67.19 25.47 -26.76
CA GLY A 569 -68.48 26.06 -26.41
C GLY A 569 -69.46 26.13 -27.59
N ASP A 570 -70.76 26.03 -27.30
CA ASP A 570 -71.80 26.23 -28.31
C ASP A 570 -72.06 27.72 -28.54
N VAL A 571 -71.26 28.32 -29.42
CA VAL A 571 -71.31 29.75 -29.76
C VAL A 571 -72.62 30.21 -30.41
N ILE A 572 -73.44 29.27 -30.91
CA ILE A 572 -74.70 29.60 -31.60
C ILE A 572 -75.83 29.75 -30.57
N ASN A 573 -75.68 29.14 -29.39
CA ASN A 573 -76.67 29.25 -28.34
C ASN A 573 -76.76 30.70 -27.83
N THR A 574 -77.98 31.24 -27.78
CA THR A 574 -78.25 32.61 -27.28
C THR A 574 -77.77 32.81 -25.84
N ASP A 575 -77.69 31.73 -25.06
CA ASP A 575 -77.23 31.75 -23.67
C ASP A 575 -75.69 31.68 -23.54
N TYR A 576 -74.94 31.51 -24.64
CA TYR A 576 -73.47 31.50 -24.65
C TYR A 576 -72.89 32.92 -24.55
N LEU A 577 -73.09 33.52 -23.38
CA LEU A 577 -72.72 34.90 -23.04
C LEU A 577 -71.42 34.93 -22.25
N CYS A 578 -70.30 34.60 -22.90
CA CYS A 578 -68.96 34.65 -22.30
C CYS A 578 -67.92 35.14 -23.31
N SER A 579 -66.75 35.53 -22.81
CA SER A 579 -65.59 35.88 -23.63
C SER A 579 -64.37 35.10 -23.14
N ILE A 580 -63.49 34.74 -24.05
CA ILE A 580 -62.25 34.03 -23.73
C ILE A 580 -61.06 34.98 -23.91
N ASP A 581 -60.20 35.04 -22.90
CA ASP A 581 -58.86 35.66 -23.01
C ASP A 581 -57.86 34.55 -23.37
N ILE A 582 -57.43 34.54 -24.63
CA ILE A 582 -56.58 33.49 -25.22
C ILE A 582 -55.13 33.57 -24.69
N GLU A 583 -54.69 34.75 -24.25
CA GLU A 583 -53.34 34.94 -23.71
C GLU A 583 -53.26 34.44 -22.28
N LYS A 584 -54.30 34.71 -21.48
CA LYS A 584 -54.38 34.30 -20.07
C LYS A 584 -55.06 32.96 -19.82
N ASN A 585 -55.64 32.35 -20.84
CA ASN A 585 -56.38 31.08 -20.75
C ASN A 585 -57.53 31.14 -19.73
N GLU A 586 -58.31 32.21 -19.75
CA GLU A 586 -59.43 32.39 -18.82
C GLU A 586 -60.74 32.71 -19.52
N LEU A 587 -61.82 32.16 -18.96
CA LEU A 587 -63.19 32.52 -19.30
C LEU A 587 -63.61 33.73 -18.48
N ARG A 588 -64.12 34.77 -19.14
CA ARG A 588 -64.60 35.99 -18.51
C ARG A 588 -66.02 36.34 -18.98
N PRO A 589 -66.74 37.20 -18.23
CA PRO A 589 -68.03 37.73 -18.68
C PRO A 589 -67.94 38.37 -20.06
N PRO A 590 -69.04 38.38 -20.82
CA PRO A 590 -69.06 38.96 -22.16
C PRO A 590 -68.85 40.47 -22.01
N PHE A 591 -68.05 41.04 -22.89
CA PHE A 591 -67.79 42.47 -22.90
C PHE A 591 -68.21 43.03 -24.25
N LYS A 592 -68.75 44.25 -24.24
CA LYS A 592 -68.90 45.03 -25.46
C LYS A 592 -67.64 45.87 -25.61
N SER A 593 -66.98 45.73 -26.75
CA SER A 593 -65.93 46.68 -27.14
C SER A 593 -66.52 47.61 -28.19
N ASP A 594 -66.50 48.90 -27.89
CA ASP A 594 -66.76 49.93 -28.88
C ASP A 594 -65.42 50.44 -29.38
N ALA A 595 -65.14 50.22 -30.66
CA ALA A 595 -63.97 50.79 -31.32
C ALA A 595 -64.31 52.20 -31.78
N TYR A 596 -63.78 53.21 -31.09
CA TYR A 596 -63.87 54.59 -31.55
C TYR A 596 -62.70 54.91 -32.47
N GLY A 597 -62.98 55.12 -33.75
CA GLY A 597 -62.01 55.63 -34.70
C GLY A 597 -61.69 57.09 -34.39
N PHE A 598 -60.53 57.35 -33.81
CA PHE A 598 -60.06 58.72 -33.63
C PHE A 598 -59.71 59.32 -35.00
N GLN A 599 -60.46 60.35 -35.41
CA GLN A 599 -60.12 61.15 -36.57
C GLN A 599 -59.23 62.32 -36.14
N LEU A 600 -58.16 62.54 -36.89
CA LEU A 600 -57.25 63.63 -36.61
C LEU A 600 -57.86 64.98 -37.01
N ALA A 601 -58.04 65.87 -36.04
CA ALA A 601 -58.43 67.27 -36.27
C ALA A 601 -57.18 68.10 -36.65
N LYS A 602 -56.90 68.21 -37.96
CA LYS A 602 -55.68 68.82 -38.53
C LYS A 602 -55.36 70.26 -38.08
N GLY A 603 -56.28 70.98 -37.44
CA GLY A 603 -56.08 72.37 -36.98
C GLY A 603 -55.80 72.55 -35.49
N SER A 604 -56.13 71.58 -34.64
CA SER A 604 -56.04 71.72 -33.17
C SER A 604 -55.05 70.77 -32.50
N SER A 605 -54.55 69.78 -33.25
CA SER A 605 -53.61 68.78 -32.75
C SER A 605 -52.17 69.22 -33.05
N ASN A 606 -51.36 69.44 -32.01
CA ASN A 606 -49.93 69.70 -32.09
C ASN A 606 -49.13 68.42 -31.78
N ASN A 607 -47.91 68.32 -32.31
CA ASN A 607 -47.00 67.18 -32.13
C ASN A 607 -47.50 65.82 -32.69
N ILE A 608 -48.00 65.82 -33.93
CA ILE A 608 -48.51 64.61 -34.60
C ILE A 608 -47.39 63.93 -35.41
N SER A 609 -47.20 62.62 -35.20
CA SER A 609 -46.33 61.77 -36.03
C SER A 609 -47.18 60.73 -36.77
N TYR A 610 -47.16 60.77 -38.10
CA TYR A 610 -47.87 59.80 -38.93
C TYR A 610 -47.01 58.54 -39.12
N HIS A 611 -47.48 57.41 -38.62
CA HIS A 611 -46.93 56.10 -39.01
C HIS A 611 -47.74 55.56 -40.19
N LEU A 612 -47.12 55.52 -41.36
CA LEU A 612 -47.69 54.81 -42.51
C LEU A 612 -47.67 53.30 -42.20
N PRO A 613 -48.78 52.57 -42.37
CA PRO A 613 -48.73 51.11 -42.25
C PRO A 613 -47.79 50.56 -43.32
N GLY A 614 -46.84 49.73 -42.89
CA GLY A 614 -45.96 49.00 -43.81
C GLY A 614 -46.76 48.12 -44.76
N PRO A 615 -46.18 47.72 -45.91
CA PRO A 615 -46.91 46.94 -46.91
C PRO A 615 -47.42 45.65 -46.28
N GLU A 616 -48.73 45.40 -46.37
CA GLU A 616 -49.32 44.11 -46.03
C GLU A 616 -48.61 43.03 -46.87
N LEU A 617 -48.07 42.02 -46.18
CA LEU A 617 -47.56 40.81 -46.84
C LEU A 617 -48.76 40.13 -47.52
N ALA A 618 -48.72 40.07 -48.85
CA ALA A 618 -49.65 39.28 -49.67
C ALA A 618 -49.39 37.78 -49.52
#